data_AF-A0A495V470-F1
#
_entry.id   AF-A0A495V470-F1
#
_cell.length_a   1.000
_cell.length_b   1.000
_cell.length_c   1.000
_cell.angle_alpha   90.00
_cell.angle_beta   90.00
_cell.angle_gamma   90.00
#
_symmetry.space_group_name_H-M   'P 1'
#
loop_
_entity.id
_entity.type
_entity.pdbx_description
1 polymer ?
#
loop_
_entity_poly.entity_id
_entity_poly.type
_entity_poly.pdbx_seq_one_letter_code
_entity_poly.pdbx_strand_id
1 'polypeptide(L)'
;MDTTDPLTETLVLIASAPESASALTLYALACTLEYQQAGCLFKLTKLLDLPADHRPLAYGLMELLASGEVGTERWIAAKARMDDLIRGAPRRA
;
A
#
# COMPACT_ATOMS: atom_id res chain seq x y z
N MET A 1 21.86 6.92 0.06
CA MET A 1 20.50 7.37 -0.33
C MET A 1 19.68 7.21 0.91
N ASP A 2 19.11 8.29 1.45
CA ASP A 2 18.11 8.17 2.51
C ASP A 2 16.97 7.36 1.92
N THR A 3 16.92 6.07 2.22
CA THR A 3 15.88 5.18 1.75
C THR A 3 14.66 5.52 2.58
N THR A 4 13.90 6.51 2.11
CA THR A 4 12.60 6.84 2.66
C THR A 4 11.77 5.55 2.66
N ASP A 5 11.17 5.24 3.80
CA ASP A 5 10.51 3.95 4.03
C ASP A 5 9.22 3.86 3.18
N PRO A 6 9.16 2.96 2.18
CA PRO A 6 8.04 2.89 1.26
C PRO A 6 6.71 2.54 1.94
N LEU A 7 6.76 1.80 3.06
CA LEU A 7 5.54 1.46 3.83
C LEU A 7 5.00 2.70 4.55
N THR A 8 5.87 3.49 5.18
CA THR A 8 5.51 4.74 5.85
C THR A 8 5.03 5.79 4.85
N GLU A 9 5.70 5.94 3.71
CA GLU A 9 5.25 6.90 2.69
C GLU A 9 3.91 6.52 2.06
N THR A 10 3.69 5.22 1.81
CA THR A 10 2.39 4.73 1.34
C THR A 10 1.29 5.08 2.33
N LEU A 11 1.54 4.92 3.63
CA LEU A 11 0.60 5.33 4.68
C LEU A 11 0.31 6.82 4.64
N VAL A 12 1.33 7.67 4.51
CA VAL A 12 1.17 9.12 4.41
C VAL A 12 0.32 9.50 3.20
N LEU A 13 0.58 8.87 2.04
CA LEU A 13 -0.19 9.11 0.82
C LEU A 13 -1.65 8.69 1.00
N ILE A 14 -1.91 7.48 1.51
CA ILE A 14 -3.27 6.99 1.76
C ILE A 14 -4.00 7.90 2.76
N ALA A 15 -3.32 8.34 3.82
CA ALA A 15 -3.92 9.23 4.82
C ALA A 15 -4.30 10.60 4.25
N SER A 16 -3.53 11.11 3.29
CA SER A 16 -3.77 12.42 2.68
C SER A 16 -4.99 12.46 1.76
N ALA A 17 -5.27 11.36 1.05
CA ALA A 17 -6.40 11.25 0.12
C ALA A 17 -6.85 9.79 -0.05
N PRO A 18 -7.56 9.21 0.95
CA PRO A 18 -7.90 7.79 0.99
C PRO A 18 -8.71 7.30 -0.23
N GLU A 19 -9.57 8.17 -0.76
CA GLU A 19 -10.42 7.89 -1.92
C GLU A 19 -9.72 8.09 -3.28
N SER A 20 -8.46 8.54 -3.29
CA SER A 20 -7.74 8.78 -4.53
C SER A 20 -7.41 7.48 -5.28
N ALA A 21 -7.34 7.55 -6.61
CA ALA A 21 -6.94 6.41 -7.43
C ALA A 21 -5.56 5.87 -7.03
N SER A 22 -4.65 6.74 -6.58
CA SER A 22 -3.33 6.33 -6.07
C SER A 22 -3.43 5.56 -4.75
N ALA A 23 -4.19 6.07 -3.78
CA ALA A 23 -4.39 5.40 -2.50
C ALA A 23 -5.03 4.02 -2.67
N LEU A 24 -6.09 3.93 -3.48
CA LEU A 24 -6.79 2.67 -3.73
C LEU A 24 -5.91 1.66 -4.48
N THR A 25 -5.09 2.12 -5.42
CA THR A 25 -4.16 1.25 -6.16
C THR A 25 -3.05 0.70 -5.27
N LEU A 26 -2.44 1.55 -4.43
CA LEU A 26 -1.40 1.12 -3.50
C LEU A 26 -1.95 0.22 -2.39
N TYR A 27 -3.15 0.51 -1.89
CA TYR A 27 -3.86 -0.36 -0.94
C TYR A 27 -4.16 -1.73 -1.55
N ALA A 28 -4.65 -1.78 -2.79
CA ALA A 28 -4.91 -3.03 -3.50
C ALA A 28 -3.63 -3.85 -3.71
N LEU A 29 -2.50 -3.20 -3.99
CA LEU A 29 -1.19 -3.86 -4.03
C LEU A 29 -0.85 -4.46 -2.66
N ALA A 30 -0.92 -3.69 -1.58
CA ALA A 30 -0.63 -4.18 -0.23
C ALA A 30 -1.48 -5.40 0.14
N CYS A 31 -2.80 -5.37 -0.13
CA CYS A 31 -3.66 -6.55 0.06
C CYS A 31 -3.17 -7.74 -0.77
N THR A 32 -2.79 -7.52 -2.03
CA THR A 32 -2.35 -8.61 -2.92
C THR A 32 -1.08 -9.30 -2.40
N LEU A 33 -0.14 -8.53 -1.83
CA LEU A 33 1.11 -9.07 -1.32
C LEU A 33 0.90 -10.02 -0.13
N GLU A 34 -0.18 -9.87 0.65
CA GLU A 34 -0.53 -10.75 1.77
C GLU A 34 -1.09 -12.12 1.33
N TYR A 35 -1.64 -12.21 0.10
CA TYR A 35 -2.35 -13.40 -0.39
C TYR A 35 -1.56 -14.15 -1.49
N GLN A 36 -0.28 -14.41 -1.27
CA GLN A 36 0.60 -15.06 -2.26
C GLN A 36 0.11 -16.47 -2.67
N GLN A 37 -0.39 -17.25 -1.72
CA GLN A 37 -0.85 -18.63 -1.95
C GLN A 37 -2.18 -18.70 -2.73
N ALA A 38 -2.94 -17.61 -2.77
CA ALA A 38 -4.24 -17.55 -3.44
C ALA A 38 -4.15 -17.30 -4.96
N GLY A 39 -2.93 -17.11 -5.49
CA GLY A 39 -2.71 -16.76 -6.90
C GLY A 39 -3.22 -15.36 -7.27
N CYS A 40 -3.44 -14.48 -6.29
CA CYS A 40 -3.82 -13.10 -6.54
C CYS A 40 -2.66 -12.35 -7.21
N LEU A 41 -2.87 -11.88 -8.44
CA LEU A 41 -1.86 -11.15 -9.21
C LEU A 41 -2.19 -9.66 -9.25
N PHE A 42 -1.23 -8.84 -8.84
CA PHE A 42 -1.29 -7.39 -9.08
C PHE A 42 -0.81 -7.12 -10.51
N LYS A 43 -1.73 -6.73 -11.40
CA LYS A 43 -1.41 -6.50 -12.82
C LYS A 43 -0.57 -5.24 -12.98
N LEU A 44 0.51 -5.30 -13.77
CA LEU A 44 1.39 -4.17 -14.03
C LEU A 44 0.64 -2.94 -14.61
N THR A 45 -0.45 -3.17 -15.36
CA THR A 45 -1.30 -2.09 -15.89
C THR A 45 -1.93 -1.21 -14.81
N LYS A 46 -2.02 -1.68 -13.56
CA LYS A 46 -2.46 -0.84 -12.43
C LYS A 46 -1.51 0.31 -12.11
N LEU A 47 -0.25 0.25 -12.53
CA LEU A 47 0.66 1.39 -12.41
C LEU A 47 0.25 2.59 -13.28
N LEU A 48 -0.64 2.40 -14.26
CA LEU A 48 -1.23 3.49 -15.05
C LEU A 48 -2.18 4.35 -14.21
N ASP A 49 -2.73 3.79 -13.12
CA ASP A 49 -3.56 4.50 -12.15
C ASP A 49 -2.72 5.37 -11.20
N LEU A 50 -1.38 5.28 -11.29
CA LEU A 50 -0.42 6.04 -10.48
C LEU A 50 0.26 7.16 -11.28
N PRO A 51 0.28 8.40 -10.76
CA PRO A 51 1.23 9.43 -11.18
C PRO A 51 2.66 8.89 -11.13
N ALA A 52 3.53 9.41 -12.00
CA ALA A 52 4.93 8.96 -12.09
C ALA A 52 5.63 9.01 -10.71
N ASP A 53 5.37 10.05 -9.93
CA ASP A 53 5.97 10.28 -8.62
C ASP A 53 5.48 9.29 -7.54
N HIS A 54 4.35 8.62 -7.76
CA HIS A 54 3.80 7.62 -6.84
C HIS A 54 4.21 6.18 -7.21
N ARG A 55 4.73 5.94 -8.41
CA ARG A 55 5.17 4.58 -8.84
C ARG A 55 6.30 4.01 -7.98
N PRO A 56 7.29 4.80 -7.50
CA PRO A 56 8.31 4.30 -6.58
C PRO A 56 7.74 3.62 -5.34
N LEU A 57 6.59 4.08 -4.83
CA LEU A 57 5.94 3.45 -3.68
C LEU A 57 5.45 2.04 -3.99
N ALA A 58 4.88 1.83 -5.19
CA ALA A 58 4.48 0.49 -5.62
C ALA A 58 5.67 -0.47 -5.72
N TYR A 59 6.81 0.01 -6.26
CA TYR A 59 8.03 -0.79 -6.33
C TYR A 59 8.61 -1.08 -4.94
N GLY A 60 8.61 -0.09 -4.05
CA GLY A 60 9.05 -0.27 -2.67
C GLY A 60 8.22 -1.29 -1.90
N LEU A 61 6.89 -1.30 -2.06
CA LEU A 61 6.04 -2.34 -1.47
C LEU A 61 6.34 -3.74 -2.02
N MET A 62 6.61 -3.85 -3.32
CA MET A 62 7.04 -5.13 -3.93
C MET A 62 8.40 -5.59 -3.39
N GLU A 63 9.32 -4.66 -3.13
CA GLU A 63 10.62 -4.97 -2.54
C GLU A 63 10.51 -5.45 -1.09
N LEU A 64 9.57 -4.89 -0.31
CA LEU A 64 9.28 -5.36 1.05
C LEU A 64 8.80 -6.82 1.04
N LEU A 65 8.02 -7.22 0.04
CA LEU A 65 7.68 -8.63 -0.13
C LEU A 65 8.92 -9.49 -0.41
N ALA A 66 9.76 -9.07 -1.36
CA ALA A 66 10.98 -9.79 -1.72
C ALA A 66 11.96 -9.91 -0.54
N SER A 67 11.97 -8.93 0.36
CA SER A 67 12.79 -8.88 1.58
C SER A 67 12.19 -9.66 2.76
N GLY A 68 10.99 -10.23 2.62
CA GLY A 68 10.32 -10.99 3.70
C GLY A 68 9.66 -10.14 4.78
N GLU A 69 9.43 -8.85 4.53
CA GLU A 69 8.81 -7.93 5.50
C GLU A 69 7.29 -8.07 5.58
N VAL A 70 6.64 -8.63 4.54
CA VAL A 70 5.19 -8.86 4.52
C VAL A 70 4.81 -9.91 5.56
N GLY A 71 3.88 -9.55 6.45
CA GLY A 71 3.43 -10.39 7.56
C GLY A 71 4.21 -10.20 8.87
N THR A 72 5.24 -9.35 8.90
CA THR A 72 5.88 -8.91 10.15
C THR A 72 4.92 -8.06 11.00
N GLU A 73 5.21 -7.87 12.29
CA GLU A 73 4.41 -7.00 13.17
C GLU A 73 4.30 -5.58 12.63
N ARG A 74 5.39 -5.05 12.07
CA ARG A 74 5.43 -3.74 11.43
C ARG A 74 4.48 -3.65 10.24
N TRP A 75 4.51 -4.66 9.36
CA TRP A 75 3.60 -4.74 8.23
C TRP A 75 2.15 -4.81 8.68
N ILE A 76 1.84 -5.69 9.62
CA ILE A 76 0.48 -5.87 10.16
C ILE A 76 -0.05 -4.56 10.75
N ALA A 77 0.76 -3.86 11.54
CA ALA A 77 0.38 -2.59 12.14
C ALA A 77 0.14 -1.50 11.07
N ALA A 78 0.99 -1.43 10.05
CA ALA A 78 0.81 -0.50 8.94
C ALA A 78 -0.45 -0.83 8.13
N LYS A 79 -0.66 -2.11 7.81
CA LYS A 79 -1.82 -2.55 7.04
C LYS A 79 -3.14 -2.26 7.76
N ALA A 80 -3.20 -2.48 9.07
CA ALA A 80 -4.37 -2.12 9.87
C ALA A 80 -4.70 -0.62 9.77
N ARG A 81 -3.68 0.24 9.79
CA ARG A 81 -3.89 1.69 9.59
C ARG A 81 -4.39 2.01 8.18
N MET A 82 -3.87 1.36 7.15
CA MET A 82 -4.38 1.53 5.78
C MET A 82 -5.86 1.11 5.68
N ASP A 83 -6.22 -0.03 6.27
CA ASP A 83 -7.60 -0.52 6.34
C ASP A 83 -8.54 0.50 6.99
N ASP A 84 -8.16 1.08 8.12
CA ASP A 84 -8.95 2.10 8.83
C ASP A 84 -9.15 3.37 7.99
N LEU A 85 -8.09 3.82 7.30
CA LEU A 85 -8.14 4.99 6.42
C LEU A 85 -9.07 4.75 5.22
N ILE A 86 -8.94 3.60 4.56
CA ILE A 86 -9.72 3.27 3.34
C ILE A 86 -11.18 2.98 3.65
N ARG A 87 -11.49 2.30 4.77
CA ARG A 87 -12.89 2.05 5.17
C ARG A 87 -13.60 3.35 5.59
N GLY A 88 -12.83 4.39 5.92
CA GLY A 88 -13.30 5.63 6.51
C GLY A 88 -13.72 5.39 7.96
N ALA A 89 -13.03 6.03 8.91
CA ALA A 89 -13.52 6.06 10.29
C ALA A 89 -14.97 6.57 10.31
N PRO A 90 -15.88 5.97 11.11
CA PRO A 90 -17.25 6.46 11.20
C PRO A 90 -17.18 7.94 11.59
N ARG A 91 -17.73 8.82 10.73
CA ARG A 91 -17.94 10.22 11.11
C ARG A 91 -18.80 10.20 12.36
N ARG A 92 -18.19 10.51 13.52
CA ARG A 92 -18.96 10.93 14.69
C ARG A 92 -19.71 12.19 14.28
N ALA A 93 -21.01 12.04 14.06
CA ALA A 93 -21.97 13.13 14.08
C ALA A 93 -22.16 13.63 15.51
#